data_AF-A0A0D6E0M6-F1
#
_entry.id   AF-A0A0D6E0M6-F1
#
_cell.length_a   1.000
_cell.length_b   1.000
_cell.length_c   1.000
_cell.angle_alpha   90.00
_cell.angle_beta   90.00
_cell.angle_gamma   90.00
#
_symmetry.space_group_name_H-M   'P 1'
#
loop_
_entity.id
_entity.type
_entity.pdbx_description
1 polymer ?
#
loop_
_entity_poly.entity_id
_entity_poly.type
_entity_poly.pdbx_seq_one_letter_code
_entity_poly.pdbx_strand_id
1 'polypeptide(L)' 'MIGVCGRYIHTHQTMFSIADFDAAREMLIQVLKGLDESTIKTIIEGK' A
#
# COMPACT_ATOMS: atom_id res chain seq x y z
N MET A 1 2.74 0.59 -6.18
CA MET A 1 1.81 1.67 -5.81
C MET A 1 0.75 1.05 -4.90
N ILE A 2 0.91 1.13 -3.57
CA ILE A 2 -0.17 0.78 -2.63
C ILE A 2 -1.02 2.05 -2.55
N GLY A 3 -2.04 2.13 -3.41
CA GLY A 3 -2.86 3.33 -3.56
C GLY A 3 -4.32 3.03 -3.26
N VAL A 4 -5.04 4.04 -2.78
CA VAL A 4 -6.50 3.98 -2.62
C VAL A 4 -7.18 4.19 -3.97
N CYS A 5 -8.30 3.51 -4.20
CA CYS A 5 -9.09 3.70 -5.40
C CYS A 5 -9.83 5.05 -5.33
N GLY A 6 -9.34 6.06 -6.07
CA GLY A 6 -10.02 7.33 -6.23
C GLY A 6 -10.98 7.31 -7.42
N ARG A 7 -12.18 7.89 -7.28
CA ARG A 7 -13.03 8.26 -8.41
C ARG A 7 -12.73 9.71 -8.81
N TYR A 8 -12.69 9.96 -10.12
CA TYR A 8 -12.35 11.26 -10.72
C TYR A 8 -10.92 11.73 -10.40
N ILE A 9 -9.95 10.85 -10.61
CA ILE A 9 -8.51 11.08 -10.40
C ILE A 9 -7.89 12.00 -11.47
N HIS A 10 -8.42 13.22 -11.66
CA HIS A 10 -7.81 14.36 -12.36
C HIS A 10 -8.77 15.57 -12.50
N THR A 11 -9.82 15.67 -11.67
CA THR A 11 -10.73 16.82 -11.64
C THR A 11 -10.69 17.51 -10.28
N HIS A 12 -11.25 18.72 -10.19
CA HIS A 12 -11.26 19.53 -8.95
C HIS A 12 -11.93 18.84 -7.74
N GLN A 13 -12.70 17.77 -7.94
CA GLN A 13 -13.34 17.00 -6.87
C GLN A 13 -13.01 15.52 -7.03
N THR A 14 -11.77 15.14 -6.70
CA THR A 14 -11.43 13.74 -6.50
C THR A 14 -12.10 13.24 -5.23
N MET A 15 -12.88 12.16 -5.35
CA MET A 15 -13.49 11.48 -4.22
C MET A 15 -12.74 10.19 -3.96
N PHE A 16 -12.20 10.04 -2.76
CA PHE A 16 -11.60 8.81 -2.27
C PHE A 16 -12.27 8.41 -0.95
N SER A 17 -12.33 7.12 -0.66
CA SER A 17 -12.87 6.62 0.60
C SER A 17 -11.82 6.77 1.69
N ILE A 18 -12.20 7.38 2.82
CA ILE A 18 -11.33 7.48 4.01
C ILE A 18 -11.04 6.08 4.57
N ALA A 19 -12.02 5.16 4.52
CA ALA A 19 -11.83 3.78 4.96
C ALA A 19 -10.75 3.05 4.16
N ASP A 20 -10.66 3.31 2.84
CA ASP A 20 -9.62 2.72 2.00
C ASP A 20 -8.23 3.30 2.35
N PHE A 21 -8.17 4.56 2.77
CA PHE A 21 -6.91 5.19 3.20
C PHE A 21 -6.39 4.59 4.51
N ASP A 22 -7.27 4.40 5.49
CA ASP A 22 -6.90 3.77 6.76
C ASP A 22 -6.47 2.31 6.55
N ALA A 23 -7.24 1.55 5.75
CA ALA A 23 -6.88 0.17 5.40
C ALA A 23 -5.54 0.07 4.64
N ALA A 24 -5.29 0.97 3.68
CA ALA A 24 -4.02 1.03 2.97
C ALA A 24 -2.84 1.37 3.89
N ARG A 25 -3.05 2.26 4.88
CA ARG A 25 -2.02 2.62 5.87
C ARG A 25 -1.68 1.43 6.78
N GLU A 26 -2.69 0.73 7.27
CA GLU A 26 -2.49 -0.47 8.08
C GLU A 26 -1.78 -1.57 7.29
N MET A 27 -2.18 -1.81 6.04
CA MET A 27 -1.50 -2.75 5.15
C MET A 27 -0.01 -2.41 4.99
N LEU A 28 0.31 -1.13 4.78
CA LEU A 28 1.70 -0.67 4.61
C LEU A 28 2.52 -0.89 5.88
N ILE A 29 1.94 -0.62 7.06
CA ILE A 29 2.58 -0.88 8.35
C ILE A 29 2.83 -2.38 8.56
N GLN A 30 1.89 -3.25 8.20
CA GLN A 30 2.05 -4.70 8.32
C GLN A 30 3.13 -5.23 7.38
N VAL A 31 3.16 -4.74 6.14
CA VAL A 31 4.21 -5.10 5.16
C VAL A 31 5.59 -4.67 5.65
N LEU A 32 5.72 -3.45 6.19
CA LEU A 32 6.99 -2.98 6.76
C LEU A 32 7.44 -3.81 7.97
N LYS A 33 6.51 -4.25 8.83
CA LYS A 33 6.83 -5.11 9.97
C LYS A 33 7.23 -6.53 9.58
N GLY A 34 6.76 -7.04 8.44
CA GLY A 34 7.10 -8.38 7.93
C GLY A 34 8.30 -8.41 6.97
N LEU A 35 8.79 -7.24 6.55
CA LEU A 35 9.97 -7.07 5.71
C LEU A 35 11.25 -7.12 6.56
N ASP A 36 11.49 -8.28 7.16
CA ASP A 36 12.77 -8.58 7.79
C ASP A 36 13.85 -8.92 6.75
N GLU A 37 15.12 -8.80 7.14
CA GLU A 37 16.27 -9.04 6.26
C GLU A 37 16.24 -10.45 5.63
N SER A 38 15.68 -11.45 6.34
CA SER A 38 15.45 -12.80 5.81
C SER A 38 14.36 -12.86 4.74
N THR A 39 13.26 -12.11 4.92
CA THR A 39 12.16 -12.00 3.95
C THR A 39 12.62 -11.24 2.71
N ILE A 40 13.36 -10.15 2.89
CA ILE A 40 13.96 -9.38 1.80
C ILE A 40 14.93 -10.27 1.01
N LYS A 41 15.80 -11.00 1.70
CA LYS A 41 16.74 -11.91 1.07
C LYS A 41 16.02 -13.04 0.31
N THR A 42 14.92 -13.56 0.83
CA THR A 42 14.06 -14.53 0.13
C THR A 42 13.38 -13.94 -1.13
N ILE A 43 12.94 -12.67 -1.08
CA ILE A 43 12.31 -11.99 -2.23
C ILE A 43 13.35 -11.62 -3.30
N ILE A 44 14.58 -11.28 -2.91
CA ILE A 44 15.65 -10.85 -3.82
C ILE A 44 16.42 -12.05 -4.41
N GLU A 45 16.71 -13.09 -3.62
CA GLU A 45 17.37 -14.32 -4.08
C GLU A 45 16.39 -15.34 -4.67
N GLY A 46 15.08 -15.09 -4.56
CA GLY A 46 14.02 -15.89 -5.16
C GLY A 46 14.02 -15.80 -6.68
N LYS A 47 14.62 -16.81 -7.31
CA LYS A 47 14.56 -17.11 -8.74
C LYS A 47 13.14 -17.48 -9.19
#